data_AF-A0A9Q0CVK2-F1
#
_entry.id   AF-A0A9Q0CVK2-F1
#
_cell.length_a   1.000
_cell.length_b   1.000
_cell.length_c   1.000
_cell.angle_alpha   90.00
_cell.angle_beta   90.00
_cell.angle_gamma   90.00
#
_symmetry.space_group_name_H-M   'P 1'
#
loop_
_entity.id
_entity.type
_entity.pdbx_description
1 polymer ?
#
loop_
_entity_poly.entity_id
_entity_poly.type
_entity_poly.pdbx_seq_one_letter_code
_entity_poly.pdbx_strand_id
1 'polypeptide(L)'
;MDALRKHASKIKEQVSKQQQAVIKQFSTSGYESSDIMVIDELELQRHLQLEKLYKSTRSGRDFQKDIARAAEGFVAIGNRHIEIGTKLSEDCFRYGSENSATDAILAKASGLYGGALRNVEKEYEDFNKLLTNQIAEPLKQMATGTPLEDARSLAQRYSRMRSEAETLAQEISRRKARVREAPGLDSTSKLQASEAKMQEHKASMAVLGKEAAAALAAVESQQQRMTLQRIVSLVESEKSFHLRIAAILDDVEAEMVSEKQKKESAPPSTPTPKRAEKALYYLAEAMHNFNGTSEKELSLIRGDYVVVRQVAPSGWAEGECRGKAGWFPAAYVERRQNIPPNKVLPQ
;
A
#
# COMPACT_ATOMS: atom_id res chain seq x y z
N MET A 1 33.65 11.84 -52.91
CA MET A 1 33.14 13.07 -52.27
C MET A 1 31.87 13.61 -52.94
N ASP A 2 31.80 13.68 -54.27
CA ASP A 2 30.62 14.24 -54.96
C ASP A 2 29.34 13.40 -54.86
N ALA A 3 29.45 12.07 -54.75
CA ALA A 3 28.30 11.19 -54.54
C ALA A 3 27.62 11.44 -53.17
N LEU A 4 28.41 11.65 -52.11
CA LEU A 4 27.92 12.01 -50.78
C LEU A 4 27.30 13.42 -50.78
N ARG A 5 27.88 14.37 -51.51
CA ARG A 5 27.33 15.72 -51.66
C ARG A 5 25.98 15.71 -52.39
N LYS A 6 25.83 14.90 -53.46
CA LYS A 6 24.55 14.68 -54.17
C LYS A 6 23.50 13.99 -53.29
N HIS A 7 23.92 13.06 -52.45
CA HIS A 7 23.01 12.38 -51.52
C HIS A 7 22.52 13.34 -50.43
N ALA A 8 23.42 14.18 -49.89
CA ALA A 8 23.07 15.21 -48.91
C ALA A 8 22.14 16.29 -49.49
N SER A 9 22.34 16.72 -50.74
CA SER A 9 21.43 17.67 -51.38
C SER A 9 20.06 17.07 -51.70
N LYS A 10 19.99 15.78 -52.09
CA LYS A 10 18.70 15.07 -52.23
C LYS A 10 17.95 14.97 -50.90
N ILE A 11 18.64 14.63 -49.80
CA ILE A 11 18.04 14.58 -48.46
C ILE A 11 17.55 15.98 -48.06
N LYS A 12 18.35 17.03 -48.29
CA LYS A 12 17.95 18.41 -47.98
C LYS A 12 16.72 18.86 -48.77
N GLU A 13 16.63 18.50 -50.05
CA GLU A 13 15.47 18.81 -50.89
C GLU A 13 14.23 18.01 -50.48
N GLN A 14 14.41 16.75 -50.09
CA GLN A 14 13.33 15.90 -49.59
C GLN A 14 12.80 16.39 -48.23
N VAL A 15 13.69 16.79 -47.32
CA VAL A 15 13.34 17.44 -46.04
C VAL A 15 12.63 18.78 -46.29
N SER A 16 13.11 19.59 -47.25
CA SER A 16 12.46 20.85 -47.61
C SER A 16 11.05 20.64 -48.18
N LYS A 17 10.85 19.62 -49.02
CA LYS A 17 9.53 19.25 -49.55
C LYS A 17 8.61 18.72 -48.46
N GLN A 18 9.15 17.95 -47.52
CA GLN A 18 8.39 17.41 -46.39
C GLN A 18 8.02 18.53 -45.39
N GLN A 19 8.91 19.48 -45.12
CA GLN A 19 8.61 20.68 -44.35
C GLN A 19 7.57 21.56 -45.06
N GLN A 20 7.67 21.75 -46.38
CA GLN A 20 6.65 22.48 -47.14
C GLN A 20 5.31 21.74 -47.18
N ALA A 21 5.30 20.41 -47.20
CA ALA A 21 4.08 19.59 -47.13
C ALA A 21 3.43 19.67 -45.74
N VAL A 22 4.23 19.65 -44.68
CA VAL A 22 3.77 19.83 -43.29
C VAL A 22 3.25 21.25 -43.09
N ILE A 23 3.98 22.27 -43.55
CA ILE A 23 3.52 23.67 -43.54
C ILE A 23 2.25 23.81 -44.38
N LYS A 24 2.15 23.15 -45.55
CA LYS A 24 0.91 23.10 -46.33
C LYS A 24 -0.22 22.39 -45.62
N GLN A 25 0.04 21.35 -44.83
CA GLN A 25 -0.97 20.69 -43.99
C GLN A 25 -1.46 21.59 -42.85
N PHE A 26 -0.57 22.41 -42.29
CA PHE A 26 -0.92 23.43 -41.29
C PHE A 26 -1.48 24.72 -41.90
N SER A 27 -1.24 25.00 -43.17
CA SER A 27 -1.79 26.18 -43.87
C SER A 27 -3.06 25.85 -44.69
N THR A 28 -3.35 24.58 -44.98
CA THR A 28 -4.64 24.13 -45.52
C THR A 28 -5.76 24.11 -44.48
N SER A 29 -5.45 24.30 -43.18
CA SER A 29 -6.42 24.84 -42.24
C SER A 29 -6.49 26.37 -42.37
N GLY A 30 -6.96 26.86 -43.52
CA GLY A 30 -7.47 28.23 -43.70
C GLY A 30 -6.59 29.39 -43.22
N TYR A 31 -5.27 29.25 -43.21
CA TYR A 31 -4.35 30.33 -42.85
C TYR A 31 -3.70 30.90 -44.11
N GLU A 32 -4.54 31.32 -45.06
CA GLU A 32 -4.15 32.37 -45.97
C GLU A 32 -4.15 33.69 -45.19
N SER A 33 -3.06 34.44 -45.34
CA SER A 33 -2.85 35.80 -44.86
C SER A 33 -4.02 36.71 -45.26
N SER A 34 -5.06 36.65 -44.46
CA SER A 34 -6.22 37.50 -44.53
C SER A 34 -6.05 38.53 -43.43
N ASP A 35 -6.40 39.79 -43.69
CA ASP A 35 -6.62 40.85 -42.68
C ASP A 35 -7.73 40.50 -41.65
N ILE A 36 -8.01 39.21 -41.45
CA ILE A 36 -8.97 38.57 -40.54
C ILE A 36 -8.18 37.88 -39.42
N MET A 37 -7.25 38.57 -38.76
CA MET A 37 -6.87 38.20 -37.38
C MET A 37 -7.82 38.91 -36.43
N VAL A 38 -9.01 38.33 -36.23
CA VAL A 38 -10.03 38.88 -35.30
C VAL A 38 -9.80 38.42 -33.86
N ILE A 39 -8.97 37.39 -33.65
CA ILE A 39 -8.57 36.89 -32.33
C ILE A 39 -7.12 37.32 -32.09
N ASP A 40 -6.91 38.14 -31.06
CA ASP A 40 -5.59 38.58 -30.61
C ASP A 40 -4.72 37.35 -30.27
N GLU A 41 -3.43 37.34 -30.62
CA GLU A 41 -2.51 36.24 -30.31
C GLU A 41 -2.50 35.92 -28.81
N LEU A 42 -2.64 36.96 -27.97
CA LEU A 42 -2.79 36.85 -26.53
C LEU A 42 -4.07 36.11 -26.10
N GLU A 43 -5.17 36.27 -26.84
CA GLU A 43 -6.43 35.55 -26.60
C GLU A 43 -6.29 34.08 -26.96
N LEU A 44 -5.68 33.78 -28.12
CA LEU A 44 -5.46 32.40 -28.54
C LEU A 44 -4.58 31.65 -27.53
N GLN A 45 -3.50 32.28 -27.07
CA GLN A 45 -2.64 31.72 -26.02
C GLN A 45 -3.43 31.48 -24.73
N ARG A 46 -4.31 32.42 -24.34
CA ARG A 46 -5.19 32.27 -23.17
C ARG A 46 -6.11 31.06 -23.30
N HIS A 47 -6.76 30.92 -24.45
CA HIS A 47 -7.66 29.83 -24.73
C HIS A 47 -6.94 28.47 -24.65
N LEU A 48 -5.78 28.35 -25.31
CA LEU A 48 -4.97 27.13 -25.27
C LEU A 48 -4.51 26.78 -23.86
N GLN A 49 -4.12 27.78 -23.07
CA GLN A 49 -3.78 27.60 -21.66
C GLN A 49 -4.98 27.07 -20.86
N LEU A 50 -6.16 27.66 -21.05
CA LEU A 50 -7.39 27.23 -20.38
C LEU A 50 -7.80 25.81 -20.77
N GLU A 51 -7.68 25.43 -22.04
CA GLU A 51 -7.93 24.05 -22.46
C GLU A 51 -7.00 23.06 -21.77
N LYS A 52 -5.70 23.38 -21.71
CA LYS A 52 -4.69 22.53 -21.06
C LYS A 52 -5.02 22.36 -19.57
N LEU A 53 -5.29 23.47 -18.87
CA LEU A 53 -5.66 23.45 -17.45
C LEU A 53 -6.96 22.69 -17.21
N TYR A 54 -7.97 22.86 -18.07
CA TYR A 54 -9.24 22.16 -17.95
C TYR A 54 -9.08 20.64 -18.13
N LYS A 55 -8.29 20.21 -19.12
CA LYS A 55 -7.93 18.80 -19.33
C LYS A 55 -7.15 18.25 -18.13
N SER A 56 -6.13 18.97 -17.66
CA SER A 56 -5.29 18.54 -16.54
C SER A 56 -6.08 18.40 -15.23
N THR A 57 -6.89 19.40 -14.86
CA THR A 57 -7.74 19.34 -13.65
C THR A 57 -8.84 18.28 -13.75
N ARG A 58 -9.27 17.92 -14.96
CA ARG A 58 -10.15 16.76 -15.19
C ARG A 58 -9.43 15.44 -14.92
N SER A 59 -8.27 15.24 -15.55
CA SER A 59 -7.46 14.04 -15.30
C SER A 59 -7.07 13.91 -13.83
N GLY A 60 -6.66 15.00 -13.18
CA GLY A 60 -6.35 15.03 -11.75
C GLY A 60 -7.54 14.62 -10.88
N ARG A 61 -8.73 15.18 -11.14
CA ARG A 61 -9.96 14.79 -10.42
C ARG A 61 -10.27 13.30 -10.59
N ASP A 62 -10.21 12.80 -11.81
CA ASP A 62 -10.58 11.42 -12.11
C ASP A 62 -9.61 10.45 -11.42
N PHE A 63 -8.31 10.74 -11.46
CA PHE A 63 -7.30 9.97 -10.74
C PHE A 63 -7.48 10.02 -9.21
N GLN A 64 -7.81 11.18 -8.64
CA GLN A 64 -8.13 11.33 -7.21
C GLN A 64 -9.30 10.43 -6.79
N LYS A 65 -10.35 10.34 -7.62
CA LYS A 65 -11.49 9.46 -7.38
C LYS A 65 -11.12 7.99 -7.45
N ASP A 66 -10.25 7.61 -8.38
CA ASP A 66 -9.81 6.22 -8.53
C ASP A 66 -8.97 5.77 -7.34
N ILE A 67 -8.04 6.61 -6.86
CA ILE A 67 -7.28 6.33 -5.62
C ILE A 67 -8.22 6.20 -4.42
N ALA A 68 -9.15 7.14 -4.25
CA ALA A 68 -10.08 7.10 -3.12
C ALA A 68 -10.95 5.83 -3.13
N ARG A 69 -11.47 5.44 -4.30
CA ARG A 69 -12.25 4.20 -4.45
C ARG A 69 -11.41 2.97 -4.17
N ALA A 70 -10.15 2.93 -4.61
CA ALA A 70 -9.24 1.84 -4.31
C ALA A 70 -8.97 1.73 -2.81
N ALA A 71 -8.71 2.85 -2.13
CA ALA A 71 -8.52 2.89 -0.69
C ALA A 71 -9.74 2.39 0.08
N GLU A 72 -10.96 2.79 -0.32
CA GLU A 72 -12.22 2.27 0.25
C GLU A 72 -12.37 0.76 0.01
N GLY A 73 -11.97 0.26 -1.16
CA GLY A 73 -11.93 -1.17 -1.46
C GLY A 73 -10.99 -1.93 -0.54
N PHE A 74 -9.79 -1.42 -0.29
CA PHE A 74 -8.85 -2.00 0.66
C PHE A 74 -9.39 -1.99 2.09
N VAL A 75 -10.04 -0.90 2.52
CA VAL A 75 -10.69 -0.83 3.83
C VAL A 75 -11.79 -1.88 3.97
N ALA A 76 -12.61 -2.10 2.94
CA ALA A 76 -13.65 -3.12 2.97
C ALA A 76 -13.05 -4.54 3.11
N ILE A 77 -11.98 -4.84 2.38
CA ILE A 77 -11.25 -6.11 2.48
C ILE A 77 -10.62 -6.25 3.88
N GLY A 78 -9.99 -5.19 4.39
CA GLY A 78 -9.39 -5.17 5.73
C GLY A 78 -10.43 -5.41 6.82
N ASN A 79 -11.61 -4.79 6.75
CA ASN A 79 -12.69 -5.04 7.71
C ASN A 79 -13.16 -6.51 7.68
N ARG A 80 -13.20 -7.13 6.50
CA ARG A 80 -13.52 -8.55 6.39
C ARG A 80 -12.42 -9.44 6.98
N HIS A 81 -11.16 -9.06 6.82
CA HIS A 81 -10.03 -9.72 7.47
C HIS A 81 -10.18 -9.66 9.00
N ILE A 82 -10.41 -8.46 9.55
CA ILE A 82 -10.64 -8.22 10.99
C ILE A 82 -11.75 -9.11 11.55
N GLU A 83 -12.89 -9.19 10.85
CA GLU A 83 -14.02 -10.02 11.28
C GLU A 83 -13.64 -11.51 11.38
N ILE A 84 -12.97 -12.04 10.35
CA ILE A 84 -12.58 -13.45 10.29
C ILE A 84 -11.47 -13.74 11.29
N GLY A 85 -10.46 -12.88 11.37
CA GLY A 85 -9.30 -13.02 12.24
C GLY A 85 -9.66 -12.89 13.72
N THR A 86 -10.56 -11.97 14.08
CA THR A 86 -11.10 -11.86 15.45
C THR A 86 -11.78 -13.15 15.87
N LYS A 87 -12.62 -13.74 15.00
CA LYS A 87 -13.27 -15.02 15.28
C LYS A 87 -12.27 -16.15 15.45
N LEU A 88 -11.25 -16.23 14.60
CA LEU A 88 -10.19 -17.23 14.72
C LEU A 88 -9.40 -17.06 16.03
N SER A 89 -9.08 -15.82 16.40
CA SER A 89 -8.46 -15.49 17.69
C SER A 89 -9.30 -16.00 18.87
N GLU A 90 -10.61 -15.76 18.86
CA GLU A 90 -11.53 -16.25 19.90
C GLU A 90 -11.57 -17.78 19.98
N ASP A 91 -11.64 -18.46 18.84
CA ASP A 91 -11.65 -19.93 18.78
C ASP A 91 -10.33 -20.52 19.29
N CYS A 92 -9.18 -19.92 18.93
CA CYS A 92 -7.86 -20.27 19.45
C CYS A 92 -7.76 -20.08 20.98
N PHE A 93 -8.28 -18.97 21.50
CA PHE A 93 -8.30 -18.68 22.94
C PHE A 93 -9.23 -19.62 23.71
N ARG A 94 -10.40 -19.93 23.14
CA ARG A 94 -11.34 -20.91 23.71
C ARG A 94 -10.69 -22.27 23.83
N TYR A 95 -10.08 -22.76 22.75
CA TYR A 95 -9.35 -24.04 22.78
C TYR A 95 -8.22 -24.04 23.81
N GLY A 96 -7.41 -22.97 23.85
CA GLY A 96 -6.31 -22.84 24.78
C GLY A 96 -6.73 -22.82 26.25
N SER A 97 -7.83 -22.12 26.57
CA SER A 97 -8.33 -22.00 27.95
C SER A 97 -8.99 -23.29 28.44
N GLU A 98 -9.85 -23.92 27.62
CA GLU A 98 -10.54 -25.18 27.96
C GLU A 98 -9.57 -26.35 28.16
N ASN A 99 -8.42 -26.34 27.48
CA ASN A 99 -7.44 -27.43 27.53
C ASN A 99 -6.18 -27.10 28.34
N SER A 100 -6.13 -25.93 28.99
CA SER A 100 -4.97 -25.44 29.75
C SER A 100 -4.52 -26.39 30.88
N ALA A 101 -5.44 -27.18 31.43
CA ALA A 101 -5.16 -28.15 32.49
C ALA A 101 -4.39 -29.40 32.04
N THR A 102 -4.30 -29.67 30.73
CA THR A 102 -3.69 -30.91 30.21
C THR A 102 -2.20 -30.80 29.88
N ASP A 103 -1.54 -29.67 30.16
CA ASP A 103 -0.14 -29.39 29.79
C ASP A 103 0.16 -29.72 28.32
N ALA A 104 -0.86 -29.56 27.47
CA ALA A 104 -0.83 -29.91 26.07
C ALA A 104 -0.18 -28.77 25.27
N ILE A 105 0.91 -29.09 24.56
CA ILE A 105 1.66 -28.14 23.71
C ILE A 105 0.72 -27.38 22.76
N LEU A 106 -0.27 -28.09 22.20
CA LEU A 106 -1.24 -27.51 21.27
C LEU A 106 -2.09 -26.42 21.94
N ALA A 107 -2.56 -26.62 23.18
CA ALA A 107 -3.37 -25.63 23.88
C ALA A 107 -2.60 -24.32 24.12
N LYS A 108 -1.32 -24.43 24.51
CA LYS A 108 -0.44 -23.27 24.69
C LYS A 108 -0.15 -22.56 23.37
N ALA A 109 0.19 -23.32 22.34
CA ALA A 109 0.43 -22.80 20.99
C ALA A 109 -0.80 -22.07 20.41
N SER A 110 -2.01 -22.62 20.60
CA SER A 110 -3.26 -21.97 20.21
C SER A 110 -3.48 -20.66 20.97
N GLY A 111 -3.23 -20.62 22.29
CA GLY A 111 -3.35 -19.39 23.07
C GLY A 111 -2.41 -18.28 22.62
N LEU A 112 -1.14 -18.61 22.35
CA LEU A 112 -0.13 -17.68 21.83
C LEU A 112 -0.55 -17.10 20.47
N TYR A 113 -0.94 -17.97 19.53
CA TYR A 113 -1.36 -17.54 18.20
C TYR A 113 -2.64 -16.69 18.24
N GLY A 114 -3.62 -17.06 19.06
CA GLY A 114 -4.83 -16.25 19.25
C GLY A 114 -4.52 -14.84 19.78
N GLY A 115 -3.60 -14.72 20.75
CA GLY A 115 -3.14 -13.43 21.24
C GLY A 115 -2.46 -12.59 20.17
N ALA A 116 -1.60 -13.20 19.35
CA ALA A 116 -0.93 -12.54 18.23
C ALA A 116 -1.92 -12.06 17.16
N LEU A 117 -2.92 -12.89 16.81
CA LEU A 117 -3.99 -12.51 15.87
C LEU A 117 -4.73 -11.26 16.33
N ARG A 118 -5.05 -11.12 17.62
CA ARG A 118 -5.69 -9.90 18.13
C ARG A 118 -4.84 -8.64 17.89
N ASN A 119 -3.52 -8.75 17.99
CA ASN A 119 -2.62 -7.65 17.68
C ASN A 119 -2.56 -7.37 16.17
N VAL A 120 -2.54 -8.42 15.33
CA VAL A 120 -2.65 -8.31 13.86
C VAL A 120 -3.93 -7.57 13.48
N GLU A 121 -5.08 -7.93 14.04
CA GLU A 121 -6.35 -7.27 13.73
C GLU A 121 -6.38 -5.81 14.13
N LYS A 122 -5.73 -5.45 15.24
CA LYS A 122 -5.57 -4.05 15.64
C LYS A 122 -4.75 -3.25 14.61
N GLU A 123 -3.69 -3.85 14.07
CA GLU A 123 -2.88 -3.23 13.02
C GLU A 123 -3.69 -3.01 11.73
N TYR A 124 -4.56 -3.96 11.37
CA TYR A 124 -5.51 -3.78 10.27
C TYR A 124 -6.50 -2.64 10.56
N GLU A 125 -7.02 -2.54 11.78
CA GLU A 125 -7.96 -1.48 12.16
C GLU A 125 -7.32 -0.09 12.04
N ASP A 126 -6.09 0.06 12.55
CA ASP A 126 -5.34 1.31 12.50
C ASP A 126 -4.96 1.69 11.07
N PHE A 127 -4.58 0.71 10.23
CA PHE A 127 -4.32 0.94 8.82
C PHE A 127 -5.59 1.34 8.06
N ASN A 128 -6.73 0.68 8.30
CA ASN A 128 -8.02 1.03 7.69
C ASN A 128 -8.45 2.46 8.05
N LYS A 129 -8.27 2.88 9.32
CA LYS A 129 -8.52 4.27 9.75
C LYS A 129 -7.63 5.26 9.01
N LEU A 130 -6.35 4.92 8.81
CA LEU A 130 -5.42 5.77 8.06
C LEU A 130 -5.84 5.89 6.60
N LEU A 131 -6.13 4.78 5.92
CA LEU A 131 -6.61 4.78 4.54
C LEU A 131 -7.87 5.64 4.37
N THR A 132 -8.80 5.55 5.31
CA THR A 132 -10.04 6.34 5.28
C THR A 132 -9.75 7.83 5.49
N ASN A 133 -9.11 8.16 6.61
CA ASN A 133 -9.03 9.54 7.10
C ASN A 133 -7.91 10.36 6.45
N GLN A 134 -6.78 9.71 6.14
CA GLN A 134 -5.60 10.40 5.62
C GLN A 134 -5.50 10.33 4.10
N ILE A 135 -6.17 9.37 3.44
CA ILE A 135 -6.07 9.14 1.99
C ILE A 135 -7.41 9.37 1.29
N ALA A 136 -8.41 8.53 1.53
CA ALA A 136 -9.66 8.51 0.76
C ALA A 136 -10.46 9.80 0.94
N GLU A 137 -10.69 10.23 2.19
CA GLU A 137 -11.54 11.38 2.48
C GLU A 137 -10.96 12.71 1.94
N PRO A 138 -9.67 13.05 2.16
CA PRO A 138 -9.09 14.25 1.58
C PRO A 138 -9.13 14.25 0.04
N LEU A 139 -8.90 13.11 -0.62
CA LEU A 139 -8.94 13.03 -2.08
C LEU A 139 -10.35 13.16 -2.63
N LYS A 140 -11.37 12.60 -1.97
CA LYS A 140 -12.78 12.80 -2.31
C LYS A 140 -13.16 14.27 -2.20
N GLN A 141 -12.84 14.92 -1.08
CA GLN A 141 -13.13 16.33 -0.85
C GLN A 141 -12.48 17.22 -1.91
N MET A 142 -11.26 16.90 -2.35
CA MET A 142 -10.63 17.63 -3.46
C MET A 142 -11.31 17.39 -4.81
N ALA A 143 -11.74 16.15 -5.07
CA ALA A 143 -12.37 15.78 -6.33
C ALA A 143 -13.79 16.33 -6.50
N THR A 144 -14.48 16.65 -5.39
CA THR A 144 -15.82 17.23 -5.35
C THR A 144 -15.86 18.60 -4.67
N GLY A 145 -14.70 19.25 -4.53
CA GLY A 145 -14.58 20.49 -3.79
C GLY A 145 -15.08 21.69 -4.58
N THR A 146 -15.69 22.65 -3.88
CA THR A 146 -16.19 23.90 -4.45
C THR A 146 -15.13 24.67 -5.26
N PRO A 147 -13.82 24.73 -4.91
CA PRO A 147 -12.86 25.48 -5.71
C PRO A 147 -12.70 24.95 -7.14
N LEU A 148 -12.79 23.62 -7.32
CA LEU A 148 -12.72 22.98 -8.64
C LEU A 148 -13.98 23.25 -9.46
N GLU A 149 -15.15 23.27 -8.82
CA GLU A 149 -16.42 23.56 -9.48
C GLU A 149 -16.51 25.02 -9.92
N ASP A 150 -16.11 25.95 -9.04
CA ASP A 150 -16.06 27.38 -9.33
C ASP A 150 -15.10 27.71 -10.47
N ALA A 151 -13.87 27.16 -10.44
CA ALA A 151 -12.88 27.35 -11.50
C ALA A 151 -13.38 26.81 -12.85
N ARG A 152 -14.11 25.69 -12.85
CA ARG A 152 -14.74 25.14 -14.06
C ARG A 152 -15.89 25.98 -14.56
N SER A 153 -16.72 26.52 -13.67
CA SER A 153 -17.81 27.43 -14.01
C SER A 153 -17.27 28.68 -14.71
N LEU A 154 -16.18 29.26 -14.20
CA LEU A 154 -15.48 30.39 -14.85
C LEU A 154 -15.00 30.01 -16.26
N ALA A 155 -14.35 28.85 -16.43
CA ALA A 155 -13.87 28.38 -17.73
C ALA A 155 -15.02 28.14 -18.73
N GLN A 156 -16.16 27.62 -18.27
CA GLN A 156 -17.35 27.45 -19.10
C GLN A 156 -17.99 28.78 -19.51
N ARG A 157 -18.03 29.76 -18.59
CA ARG A 157 -18.48 31.12 -18.91
C ARG A 157 -17.55 31.79 -19.94
N TYR A 158 -16.23 31.63 -19.79
CA TYR A 158 -15.27 32.11 -20.78
C TYR A 158 -15.48 31.45 -22.15
N SER A 159 -15.68 30.14 -22.21
CA SER A 159 -15.93 29.42 -23.47
C SER A 159 -17.19 29.93 -24.19
N ARG A 160 -18.28 30.17 -23.45
CA ARG A 160 -19.49 30.79 -24.00
C ARG A 160 -19.24 32.19 -24.54
N MET A 161 -18.57 33.04 -23.76
CA MET A 161 -18.24 34.41 -24.17
C MET A 161 -17.36 34.44 -25.42
N ARG A 162 -16.43 33.49 -25.56
CA ARG A 162 -15.59 33.34 -26.75
C ARG A 162 -16.39 32.94 -27.99
N SER A 163 -17.31 31.99 -27.87
CA SER A 163 -18.20 31.61 -28.97
C SER A 163 -19.11 32.77 -29.41
N GLU A 164 -19.59 33.58 -28.46
CA GLU A 164 -20.31 34.82 -28.76
C GLU A 164 -19.42 35.84 -29.48
N ALA A 165 -18.14 35.96 -29.09
CA ALA A 165 -17.17 36.83 -29.77
C ALA A 165 -16.93 36.38 -31.21
N GLU A 166 -16.81 35.07 -31.47
CA GLU A 166 -16.67 34.50 -32.81
C GLU A 166 -17.91 34.82 -33.68
N THR A 167 -19.11 34.76 -33.09
CA THR A 167 -20.35 35.11 -33.78
C THR A 167 -20.40 36.61 -34.12
N LEU A 168 -20.05 37.48 -33.17
CA LEU A 168 -19.95 38.93 -33.39
C LEU A 168 -18.88 39.28 -34.44
N ALA A 169 -17.77 38.55 -34.48
CA ALA A 169 -16.72 38.72 -35.48
C ALA A 169 -17.23 38.46 -36.90
N GLN A 170 -17.99 37.39 -37.09
CA GLN A 170 -18.61 37.07 -38.38
C GLN A 170 -19.62 38.15 -38.79
N GLU A 171 -20.41 38.66 -37.85
CA GLU A 171 -21.35 39.76 -38.10
C GLU A 171 -20.63 41.04 -38.53
N ILE A 172 -19.57 41.44 -37.82
CA ILE A 172 -18.74 42.60 -38.17
C ILE A 172 -18.16 42.43 -39.56
N SER A 173 -17.63 41.26 -39.90
CA SER A 173 -17.08 40.97 -41.23
C SER A 173 -18.12 41.17 -42.33
N ARG A 174 -19.37 40.72 -42.11
CA ARG A 174 -20.48 40.92 -43.06
C ARG A 174 -20.86 42.41 -43.18
N ARG A 175 -20.89 43.16 -42.07
CA ARG A 175 -21.19 44.60 -42.08
C ARG A 175 -20.08 45.40 -42.78
N LYS A 176 -18.80 45.04 -42.58
CA LYS A 176 -17.65 45.62 -43.28
C LYS A 176 -17.75 45.45 -44.79
N ALA A 177 -18.08 44.25 -45.25
CA ALA A 177 -18.29 43.98 -46.67
C ALA A 177 -19.41 44.85 -47.27
N ARG A 178 -20.56 44.96 -46.58
CA ARG A 178 -21.69 45.81 -47.02
C ARG A 178 -21.33 47.30 -47.09
N VAL A 179 -20.59 47.82 -46.11
CA VAL A 179 -20.14 49.23 -46.12
C VAL A 179 -19.15 49.48 -47.27
N ARG A 180 -18.30 48.50 -47.60
CA ARG A 180 -17.37 48.58 -48.74
C ARG A 180 -18.10 48.60 -50.09
N GLU A 181 -19.20 47.86 -50.22
CA GLU A 181 -20.01 47.80 -51.45
C GLU A 181 -20.95 49.01 -51.60
N ALA A 182 -21.57 49.48 -50.52
CA ALA A 182 -22.53 50.58 -50.53
C ALA A 182 -22.35 51.47 -49.28
N PRO A 183 -21.49 52.49 -49.36
CA PRO A 183 -21.23 53.40 -48.25
C PRO A 183 -22.48 54.23 -47.94
N GLY A 184 -23.01 54.09 -46.72
CA GLY A 184 -24.15 54.86 -46.22
C GLY A 184 -23.92 55.29 -44.78
N LEU A 185 -24.49 56.43 -44.37
CA LEU A 185 -24.39 56.94 -42.99
C LEU A 185 -24.93 55.92 -41.97
N ASP A 186 -26.06 55.28 -42.27
CA ASP A 186 -26.69 54.27 -41.41
C ASP A 186 -25.92 52.93 -41.38
N SER A 187 -25.34 52.49 -42.51
CA SER A 187 -24.53 51.26 -42.55
C SER A 187 -23.21 51.44 -41.80
N THR A 188 -22.62 52.65 -41.88
CA THR A 188 -21.40 53.01 -41.16
C THR A 188 -21.62 53.12 -39.65
N SER A 189 -22.70 53.77 -39.21
CA SER A 189 -23.01 53.87 -37.77
C SER A 189 -23.29 52.51 -37.13
N LYS A 190 -24.00 51.61 -37.84
CA LYS A 190 -24.24 50.23 -37.41
C LYS A 190 -22.96 49.41 -37.34
N LEU A 191 -22.01 49.61 -38.25
CA LEU A 191 -20.70 48.97 -38.19
C LEU A 191 -19.93 49.45 -36.95
N GLN A 192 -19.84 50.76 -36.74
CA GLN A 192 -19.16 51.35 -35.58
C GLN A 192 -19.75 50.86 -34.24
N ALA A 193 -21.08 50.80 -34.13
CA ALA A 193 -21.74 50.26 -32.94
C ALA A 193 -21.40 48.79 -32.68
N SER A 194 -21.32 47.98 -33.75
CA SER A 194 -20.91 46.57 -33.67
C SER A 194 -19.45 46.41 -33.26
N GLU A 195 -18.57 47.26 -33.78
CA GLU A 195 -17.15 47.26 -33.42
C GLU A 195 -16.94 47.69 -31.96
N ALA A 196 -17.66 48.73 -31.49
CA ALA A 196 -17.63 49.13 -30.08
C ALA A 196 -18.09 47.99 -29.15
N LYS A 197 -19.20 47.31 -29.49
CA LYS A 197 -19.67 46.14 -28.74
C LYS A 197 -18.64 45.02 -28.70
N MET A 198 -17.94 44.76 -29.82
CA MET A 198 -16.86 43.77 -29.85
C MET A 198 -15.69 44.16 -28.94
N GLN A 199 -15.30 45.44 -28.88
CA GLN A 199 -14.23 45.88 -28.00
C GLN A 199 -14.57 45.66 -26.52
N GLU A 200 -15.79 46.02 -26.10
CA GLU A 200 -16.28 45.77 -24.74
C GLU A 200 -16.33 44.27 -24.41
N HIS A 201 -16.81 43.45 -25.36
CA HIS A 201 -16.89 42.00 -25.20
C HIS A 201 -15.51 41.36 -25.08
N LYS A 202 -14.53 41.79 -25.90
CA LYS A 202 -13.13 41.36 -25.79
C LYS A 202 -12.50 41.75 -24.46
N ALA A 203 -12.76 42.96 -23.96
CA ALA A 203 -12.26 43.39 -22.66
C ALA A 203 -12.82 42.52 -21.52
N SER A 204 -14.13 42.28 -21.53
CA SER A 204 -14.80 41.40 -20.56
C SER A 204 -14.28 39.97 -20.62
N MET A 205 -14.08 39.44 -21.83
CA MET A 205 -13.54 38.10 -22.07
C MET A 205 -12.10 37.97 -21.59
N ALA A 206 -11.28 39.01 -21.77
CA ALA A 206 -9.90 39.02 -21.30
C ALA A 206 -9.81 38.98 -19.76
N VAL A 207 -10.69 39.70 -19.06
CA VAL A 207 -10.77 39.66 -17.58
C VAL A 207 -11.20 38.27 -17.12
N LEU A 208 -12.31 37.76 -17.65
CA LEU A 208 -12.83 36.45 -17.28
C LEU A 208 -11.84 35.31 -17.60
N GLY A 209 -11.15 35.39 -18.73
CA GLY A 209 -10.11 34.44 -19.11
C GLY A 209 -8.92 34.48 -18.15
N LYS A 210 -8.54 35.66 -17.63
CA LYS A 210 -7.52 35.80 -16.59
C LYS A 210 -7.95 35.14 -15.28
N GLU A 211 -9.16 35.41 -14.83
CA GLU A 211 -9.73 34.82 -13.61
C GLU A 211 -9.83 33.30 -13.72
N ALA A 212 -10.40 32.78 -14.81
CA ALA A 212 -10.55 31.35 -15.06
C ALA A 212 -9.18 30.64 -15.09
N ALA A 213 -8.18 31.24 -15.74
CA ALA A 213 -6.85 30.65 -15.85
C ALA A 213 -6.15 30.63 -14.50
N ALA A 214 -6.23 31.72 -13.73
CA ALA A 214 -5.66 31.78 -12.39
C ALA A 214 -6.32 30.77 -11.44
N ALA A 215 -7.65 30.67 -11.47
CA ALA A 215 -8.42 29.73 -10.65
C ALA A 215 -8.07 28.27 -10.99
N LEU A 216 -8.09 27.90 -12.28
CA LEU A 216 -7.75 26.53 -12.68
C LEU A 216 -6.27 26.18 -12.42
N ALA A 217 -5.34 27.12 -12.59
CA ALA A 217 -3.93 26.88 -12.28
C ALA A 217 -3.70 26.68 -10.76
N ALA A 218 -4.40 27.45 -9.92
CA ALA A 218 -4.36 27.25 -8.47
C ALA A 218 -4.90 25.87 -8.07
N VAL A 219 -6.04 25.47 -8.64
CA VAL A 219 -6.63 24.15 -8.43
C VAL A 219 -5.70 23.04 -8.91
N GLU A 220 -5.12 23.16 -10.11
CA GLU A 220 -4.17 22.18 -10.65
C GLU A 220 -2.97 22.00 -9.72
N SER A 221 -2.34 23.10 -9.28
CA SER A 221 -1.20 23.05 -8.36
C SER A 221 -1.56 22.39 -7.03
N GLN A 222 -2.73 22.71 -6.49
CA GLN A 222 -3.23 22.10 -5.26
C GLN A 222 -3.49 20.60 -5.46
N GLN A 223 -4.15 20.20 -6.55
CA GLN A 223 -4.40 18.81 -6.91
C GLN A 223 -3.09 18.03 -6.99
N GLN A 224 -2.10 18.51 -7.72
CA GLN A 224 -0.80 17.82 -7.85
C GLN A 224 -0.09 17.66 -6.50
N ARG A 225 0.01 18.76 -5.73
CA ARG A 225 0.73 18.76 -4.45
C ARG A 225 0.08 17.82 -3.44
N MET A 226 -1.23 17.94 -3.25
CA MET A 226 -1.94 17.12 -2.28
C MET A 226 -2.02 15.67 -2.72
N THR A 227 -2.32 15.38 -3.99
CA THR A 227 -2.36 14.00 -4.48
C THR A 227 -1.01 13.31 -4.32
N LEU A 228 0.10 13.99 -4.64
CA LEU A 228 1.44 13.45 -4.39
C LEU A 228 1.66 13.16 -2.91
N GLN A 229 1.33 14.10 -2.02
CA GLN A 229 1.45 13.92 -0.58
C GLN A 229 0.66 12.70 -0.09
N ARG A 230 -0.57 12.50 -0.59
CA ARG A 230 -1.39 11.34 -0.23
C ARG A 230 -0.79 10.04 -0.75
N ILE A 231 -0.27 9.99 -1.97
CA ILE A 231 0.39 8.79 -2.51
C ILE A 231 1.62 8.42 -1.70
N VAL A 232 2.45 9.39 -1.30
CA VAL A 232 3.62 9.15 -0.44
C VAL A 232 3.17 8.57 0.91
N SER A 233 2.17 9.18 1.54
CA SER A 233 1.60 8.68 2.81
C SER A 233 1.01 7.28 2.68
N LEU A 234 0.38 6.94 1.55
CA LEU A 234 -0.12 5.60 1.27
C LEU A 234 1.03 4.59 1.23
N VAL A 235 2.11 4.87 0.49
CA VAL A 235 3.27 3.97 0.39
C VAL A 235 3.95 3.79 1.76
N GLU A 236 4.15 4.87 2.51
CA GLU A 236 4.77 4.83 3.83
C GLU A 236 3.93 4.03 4.84
N SER A 237 2.61 4.26 4.84
CA SER A 237 1.69 3.56 5.74
C SER A 237 1.55 2.08 5.41
N GLU A 238 1.46 1.71 4.12
CA GLU A 238 1.40 0.33 3.67
C GLU A 238 2.67 -0.44 4.04
N LYS A 239 3.85 0.15 3.77
CA LYS A 239 5.13 -0.42 4.21
C LYS A 239 5.17 -0.63 5.73
N SER A 240 4.78 0.38 6.49
CA SER A 240 4.84 0.32 7.94
C SER A 240 3.86 -0.70 8.52
N PHE A 241 2.65 -0.80 7.94
CA PHE A 241 1.66 -1.82 8.27
C PHE A 241 2.22 -3.23 8.09
N HIS A 242 2.77 -3.56 6.91
CA HIS A 242 3.33 -4.89 6.66
C HIS A 242 4.50 -5.23 7.57
N LEU A 243 5.37 -4.27 7.88
CA LEU A 243 6.48 -4.48 8.81
C LEU A 243 5.99 -4.76 10.23
N ARG A 244 4.92 -4.09 10.69
CA ARG A 244 4.34 -4.35 12.02
C ARG A 244 3.69 -5.73 12.10
N ILE A 245 2.98 -6.14 11.04
CA ILE A 245 2.44 -7.50 10.96
C ILE A 245 3.57 -8.54 11.00
N ALA A 246 4.62 -8.36 10.21
CA ALA A 246 5.76 -9.27 10.21
C ALA A 246 6.39 -9.40 11.61
N ALA A 247 6.61 -8.27 12.30
CA ALA A 247 7.17 -8.29 13.65
C ALA A 247 6.30 -9.09 14.66
N ILE A 248 4.97 -8.92 14.61
CA ILE A 248 4.05 -9.68 15.47
C ILE A 248 4.16 -11.19 15.19
N LEU A 249 4.29 -11.56 13.91
CA LEU A 249 4.40 -12.95 13.51
C LEU A 249 5.76 -13.57 13.86
N ASP A 250 6.85 -12.81 13.72
CA ASP A 250 8.19 -13.24 14.13
C ASP A 250 8.24 -13.50 15.64
N ASP A 251 7.65 -12.62 16.44
CA ASP A 251 7.60 -12.75 17.91
C ASP A 251 6.83 -14.02 18.33
N VAL A 252 5.63 -14.24 17.76
CA VAL A 252 4.83 -15.42 18.13
C VAL A 252 5.45 -16.72 17.64
N GLU A 253 6.11 -16.73 16.47
CA GLU A 253 6.86 -17.87 15.99
C GLU A 253 7.99 -18.23 16.95
N ALA A 254 8.79 -17.24 17.37
CA ALA A 254 9.88 -17.44 18.31
C ALA A 254 9.38 -18.00 19.66
N GLU A 255 8.27 -17.47 20.18
CA GLU A 255 7.66 -17.99 21.41
C GLU A 255 7.18 -19.44 21.25
N MET A 256 6.48 -19.77 20.16
CA MET A 256 6.00 -21.13 19.90
C MET A 256 7.14 -22.14 19.74
N VAL A 257 8.23 -21.75 19.06
CA VAL A 257 9.44 -22.58 18.93
C VAL A 257 10.10 -22.82 20.28
N SER A 258 10.24 -21.78 21.10
CA SER A 258 10.77 -21.88 22.46
C SER A 258 9.95 -22.84 23.32
N GLU A 259 8.63 -22.76 23.25
CA GLU A 259 7.73 -23.65 23.99
C GLU A 259 7.80 -25.11 23.52
N LYS A 260 7.93 -25.33 22.21
CA LYS A 260 8.18 -26.67 21.66
C LYS A 260 9.50 -27.25 22.21
N GLN A 261 10.58 -26.48 22.17
CA GLN A 261 11.90 -26.92 22.67
C GLN A 261 11.88 -27.23 24.16
N LYS A 262 11.20 -26.41 24.97
CA LYS A 262 11.03 -26.66 26.42
C LYS A 262 10.33 -27.99 26.68
N LYS A 263 9.26 -28.31 25.94
CA LYS A 263 8.56 -29.59 26.12
C LYS A 263 9.39 -30.79 25.65
N GLU A 264 10.08 -30.69 24.51
CA GLU A 264 10.95 -31.77 24.01
C GLU A 264 12.10 -32.07 24.99
N SER A 265 12.60 -31.04 25.68
CA SER A 265 13.66 -31.16 26.67
C SER A 265 13.17 -31.66 28.04
N ALA A 266 11.86 -31.65 28.31
CA ALA A 266 11.31 -31.98 29.62
C ALA A 266 11.29 -33.50 29.89
N PRO A 267 11.50 -33.93 31.15
CA PRO A 267 11.33 -35.32 31.52
C PRO A 267 9.87 -35.77 31.29
N PRO A 268 9.65 -36.99 30.79
CA PRO A 268 8.30 -37.49 30.53
C PRO A 268 7.45 -37.51 31.81
N SER A 269 6.25 -36.94 31.73
CA SER A 269 5.26 -36.99 32.80
C SER A 269 4.76 -38.43 32.98
N THR A 270 4.74 -38.91 34.23
CA THR A 270 4.37 -40.26 34.68
C THR A 270 3.41 -41.01 33.74
N PRO A 271 3.78 -42.18 33.21
CA PRO A 271 2.85 -42.99 32.44
C PRO A 271 1.74 -43.51 33.37
N THR A 272 0.49 -43.40 32.92
CA THR A 272 -0.61 -44.23 33.44
C THR A 272 -0.21 -45.70 33.32
N PRO A 273 -0.57 -46.58 34.27
CA PRO A 273 -0.03 -47.93 34.36
C PRO A 273 -0.56 -48.80 33.22
N LYS A 274 0.08 -48.73 32.05
CA LYS A 274 -0.09 -49.69 30.97
C LYS A 274 0.86 -50.86 31.22
N ARG A 275 0.26 -51.92 31.74
CA ARG A 275 0.64 -53.34 31.67
C ARG A 275 2.11 -53.61 31.28
N ALA A 276 2.88 -54.01 32.28
CA ALA A 276 4.27 -54.47 32.19
C ALA A 276 4.51 -55.44 31.01
N GLU A 277 5.04 -54.92 29.91
CA GLU A 277 5.98 -55.69 29.10
C GLU A 277 7.30 -55.74 29.87
N LYS A 278 7.97 -56.90 29.87
CA LYS A 278 9.16 -57.21 30.68
C LYS A 278 10.25 -56.13 30.53
N ALA A 279 10.24 -55.12 31.41
CA ALA A 279 11.28 -54.11 31.48
C ALA A 279 12.59 -54.79 31.91
N LEU A 280 13.55 -54.87 30.99
CA LEU A 280 14.91 -55.31 31.28
C LEU A 280 15.61 -54.20 32.08
N TYR A 281 15.49 -54.25 33.40
CA TYR A 281 16.27 -53.40 34.29
C TYR A 281 17.77 -53.61 34.03
N TYR A 282 18.54 -52.53 34.03
CA TYR A 282 19.99 -52.61 33.94
C TYR A 282 20.67 -51.60 34.86
N LEU A 283 21.88 -51.94 35.30
CA LEU A 283 22.71 -51.04 36.09
C LEU A 283 23.45 -50.07 35.16
N ALA A 284 23.46 -48.80 35.51
CA ALA A 284 24.30 -47.80 34.87
C ALA A 284 25.09 -47.00 35.91
N GLU A 285 26.23 -46.46 35.49
CA GLU A 285 27.03 -45.53 36.30
C GLU A 285 26.88 -44.11 35.74
N ALA A 286 26.66 -43.13 36.61
CA ALA A 286 26.60 -41.73 36.23
C ALA A 286 27.98 -41.22 35.78
N MET A 287 28.08 -40.80 34.53
CA MET A 287 29.30 -40.25 33.94
C MET A 287 29.42 -38.74 34.17
N HIS A 288 28.29 -38.09 34.42
CA HIS A 288 28.17 -36.65 34.64
C HIS A 288 27.28 -36.35 35.85
N ASN A 289 27.52 -35.20 36.49
CA ASN A 289 26.60 -34.69 37.49
C ASN A 289 25.32 -34.20 36.78
N PHE A 290 24.16 -34.51 37.34
CA PHE A 290 22.88 -33.97 36.92
C PHE A 290 22.17 -33.44 38.17
N ASN A 291 21.77 -32.17 38.18
CA ASN A 291 21.05 -31.59 39.29
C ASN A 291 19.57 -31.47 38.91
N GLY A 292 18.75 -32.38 39.41
CA GLY A 292 17.31 -32.34 39.22
C GLY A 292 16.72 -31.07 39.81
N THR A 293 15.88 -30.40 39.04
CA THR A 293 15.23 -29.13 39.41
C THR A 293 13.78 -29.31 39.81
N SER A 294 13.22 -30.50 39.60
CA SER A 294 11.87 -30.88 39.98
C SER A 294 11.86 -32.17 40.81
N GLU A 295 10.79 -32.38 41.58
CA GLU A 295 10.62 -33.62 42.36
C GLU A 295 10.51 -34.89 41.49
N LYS A 296 10.29 -34.72 40.18
CA LYS A 296 10.23 -35.80 39.18
C LYS A 296 11.61 -36.15 38.63
N GLU A 297 12.61 -35.31 38.85
CA GLU A 297 13.98 -35.50 38.38
C GLU A 297 14.85 -36.12 39.46
N LEU A 298 15.70 -37.08 39.07
CA LEU A 298 16.66 -37.73 39.95
C LEU A 298 18.02 -37.06 39.78
N SER A 299 18.47 -36.31 40.79
CA SER A 299 19.83 -35.78 40.81
C SER A 299 20.85 -36.92 40.88
N LEU A 300 21.88 -36.86 40.03
CA LEU A 300 22.98 -37.82 39.96
C LEU A 300 24.31 -37.11 40.22
N ILE A 301 25.20 -37.75 40.96
CA ILE A 301 26.59 -37.34 41.08
C ILE A 301 27.43 -38.34 40.28
N ARG A 302 28.43 -37.85 39.55
CA ARG A 302 29.36 -38.70 38.79
C ARG A 302 29.93 -39.82 39.68
N GLY A 303 29.83 -41.05 39.20
CA GLY A 303 30.20 -42.27 39.91
C GLY A 303 29.06 -42.93 40.70
N ASP A 304 27.86 -42.33 40.71
CA ASP A 304 26.66 -42.97 41.25
C ASP A 304 26.22 -44.16 40.42
N TYR A 305 25.76 -45.21 41.08
CA TYR A 305 25.13 -46.34 40.42
C TYR A 305 23.61 -46.19 40.46
N VAL A 306 22.98 -46.26 39.29
CA VAL A 306 21.54 -46.13 39.11
C VAL A 306 20.99 -47.40 38.49
N VAL A 307 19.88 -47.89 39.03
CA VAL A 307 19.12 -48.98 38.42
C VAL A 307 18.16 -48.34 37.41
N VAL A 308 18.48 -48.46 36.13
CA VAL A 308 17.65 -47.92 35.05
C VAL A 308 16.47 -48.87 34.82
N ARG A 309 15.27 -48.31 34.90
CA ARG A 309 13.99 -49.03 34.78
C ARG A 309 13.42 -48.93 33.37
N GLN A 310 13.52 -47.75 32.78
CA GLN A 310 13.10 -47.49 31.41
C GLN A 310 13.89 -46.34 30.79
N VAL A 311 13.96 -46.33 29.46
CA VAL A 311 14.49 -45.21 28.67
C VAL A 311 13.37 -44.78 27.72
N ALA A 312 12.94 -43.53 27.84
CA ALA A 312 11.96 -42.95 26.96
C ALA A 312 12.60 -42.55 25.63
N PRO A 313 11.83 -42.56 24.51
CA PRO A 313 12.32 -42.09 23.21
C PRO A 313 12.81 -40.62 23.21
N SER A 314 12.40 -39.81 24.18
CA SER A 314 12.86 -38.42 24.35
C SER A 314 14.30 -38.29 24.87
N GLY A 315 15.01 -39.39 25.11
CA GLY A 315 16.38 -39.38 25.62
C GLY A 315 16.48 -39.26 27.15
N TRP A 316 15.34 -39.33 27.86
CA TRP A 316 15.29 -39.41 29.31
C TRP A 316 15.22 -40.87 29.78
N ALA A 317 15.92 -41.19 30.86
CA ALA A 317 15.85 -42.47 31.55
C ALA A 317 15.22 -42.31 32.93
N GLU A 318 14.36 -43.24 33.32
CA GLU A 318 13.85 -43.34 34.68
C GLU A 318 14.66 -44.41 35.42
N GLY A 319 15.08 -44.09 36.63
CA GLY A 319 15.82 -45.03 37.46
C GLY A 319 15.72 -44.70 38.92
N GLU A 320 16.40 -45.52 39.72
CA GLU A 320 16.50 -45.35 41.16
C GLU A 320 17.96 -45.29 41.59
N CYS A 321 18.30 -44.30 42.39
CA CYS A 321 19.61 -44.13 43.00
C CYS A 321 19.42 -43.63 44.44
N ARG A 322 20.13 -44.22 45.40
CA ARG A 322 20.12 -43.81 46.82
C ARG A 322 18.69 -43.71 47.42
N GLY A 323 17.82 -44.65 47.08
CA GLY A 323 16.44 -44.70 47.57
C GLY A 323 15.50 -43.63 46.99
N LYS A 324 15.95 -42.86 45.99
CA LYS A 324 15.12 -41.91 45.25
C LYS A 324 14.94 -42.38 43.82
N ALA A 325 13.71 -42.30 43.32
CA ALA A 325 13.37 -42.59 41.94
C ALA A 325 13.02 -41.30 41.20
N GLY A 326 13.40 -41.23 39.92
CA GLY A 326 13.10 -40.08 39.08
C GLY A 326 13.76 -40.18 37.72
N TRP A 327 13.55 -39.14 36.92
CA TRP A 327 14.07 -39.04 35.56
C TRP A 327 15.40 -38.30 35.50
N PHE A 328 16.30 -38.75 34.63
CA PHE A 328 17.57 -38.10 34.32
C PHE A 328 17.89 -38.31 32.84
N PRO A 329 18.75 -37.48 32.21
CA PRO A 329 19.08 -37.67 30.80
C PRO A 329 19.85 -38.99 30.60
N ALA A 330 19.41 -39.84 29.68
CA ALA A 330 20.01 -41.15 29.44
C ALA A 330 21.49 -41.05 29.01
N ALA A 331 21.86 -39.96 28.34
CA ALA A 331 23.24 -39.69 27.95
C ALA A 331 24.19 -39.44 29.13
N TYR A 332 23.68 -39.23 30.35
CA TYR A 332 24.49 -38.93 31.54
C TYR A 332 24.94 -40.20 32.26
N VAL A 333 24.48 -41.37 31.83
CA VAL A 333 24.81 -42.65 32.45
C VAL A 333 25.33 -43.64 31.41
N GLU A 334 26.22 -44.54 31.83
CA GLU A 334 26.77 -45.60 30.98
C GLU A 334 26.40 -46.97 31.54
N ARG A 335 25.89 -47.86 30.68
CA ARG A 335 25.48 -49.22 31.10
C ARG A 335 26.68 -50.01 31.61
N ARG A 336 26.54 -50.62 32.79
CA ARG A 336 27.55 -51.49 33.39
C ARG A 336 27.06 -52.94 33.38
N GLN A 337 27.96 -53.87 33.04
CA GLN A 337 27.65 -55.30 33.01
C GLN A 337 27.82 -55.96 34.39
N ASN A 338 28.62 -55.38 35.29
CA ASN A 338 28.90 -55.88 36.65
C ASN A 338 29.02 -54.72 37.65
N ILE A 339 28.54 -54.90 38.89
CA ILE A 339 28.81 -54.00 40.03
C ILE A 339 30.26 -54.25 40.47
N PRO A 340 31.16 -53.25 40.51
CA PRO A 340 32.46 -53.44 41.14
C PRO A 340 32.25 -53.80 42.62
N PRO A 341 32.90 -54.83 43.16
CA PRO A 341 32.58 -55.43 44.47
C PRO A 341 32.83 -54.53 45.70
N ASN A 342 33.00 -53.21 45.54
CA ASN A 342 33.51 -52.35 46.61
C ASN A 342 32.76 -51.02 46.84
N LYS A 343 31.46 -50.97 46.55
CA LYS A 343 30.59 -49.85 47.01
C LYS A 343 29.21 -50.36 47.43
N VAL A 344 29.16 -51.28 48.38
CA VAL A 344 27.99 -51.42 49.27
C VAL A 344 28.32 -50.59 50.50
N LEU A 345 27.77 -49.38 50.62
CA LEU A 345 27.77 -48.69 51.91
C LEU A 345 26.51 -49.10 52.67
N PRO A 346 26.64 -49.53 53.95
CA PRO A 346 25.52 -49.94 54.78
C PRO A 346 24.68 -48.76 55.25
N GLN A 347 23.46 -49.13 55.68
CA GLN A 347 22.28 -48.37 56.14
C GLN A 347 22.46 -46.93 56.64
#